data_AF-A0AAE8MZV3-F1
#
_entry.id   AF-A0AAE8MZV3-F1
#
_cell.length_a   1.000
_cell.length_b   1.000
_cell.length_c   1.000
_cell.angle_alpha   90.00
_cell.angle_beta   90.00
_cell.angle_gamma   90.00
#
_symmetry.space_group_name_H-M   'P 1'
#
loop_
_entity.id
_entity.type
_entity.pdbx_description
1 polymer ?
#
loop_
_entity_poly.entity_id
_entity_poly.type
_entity_poly.pdbx_seq_one_letter_code
_entity_poly.pdbx_strand_id
1 'polypeptide(L)'
;MSISPPTSPSPPPHDVTGGDSFDGAEISKFLPGLTVEQTMAWQISQHPGFIPAFMSSMRHAPIFEQQALWSELSGKLRNLKLESDKGRCLPPSGEKVLFILGRTDQVIIEEELQADATAVLGGDLVEFLVMDAGHEIIMTRASEIAVALSTLWAGQRV
;
A
#
# COMPACT_ATOMS: atom_id res chain seq x y z
N MET A 1 33.31 -26.46 -27.13
CA MET A 1 31.88 -26.08 -27.15
C MET A 1 31.52 -25.69 -25.73
N SER A 2 31.35 -24.40 -25.46
CA SER A 2 30.97 -23.89 -24.14
C SER A 2 29.44 -23.82 -24.11
N ILE A 3 28.82 -24.53 -23.17
CA ILE A 3 27.36 -24.56 -23.02
C ILE A 3 27.02 -23.50 -21.98
N SER A 4 26.40 -22.41 -22.42
CA SER A 4 25.88 -21.38 -21.52
C SER A 4 24.76 -21.96 -20.65
N PRO A 5 24.66 -21.55 -19.37
CA PRO A 5 23.56 -21.99 -18.51
C PRO A 5 22.22 -21.48 -19.07
N PRO A 6 21.11 -22.21 -18.82
CA PRO A 6 19.80 -21.80 -19.26
C PRO A 6 19.42 -20.46 -18.60
N THR A 7 19.08 -19.47 -19.43
CA THR A 7 18.45 -18.24 -18.97
C THR A 7 17.09 -18.60 -18.40
N SER A 8 16.90 -18.35 -17.10
CA SER A 8 15.58 -18.40 -16.48
C SER A 8 14.65 -17.46 -17.24
N PRO A 9 13.42 -17.88 -17.59
CA PRO A 9 12.47 -16.98 -18.23
C PRO A 9 12.20 -15.81 -17.28
N SER A 10 12.25 -14.59 -17.81
CA SER A 10 11.82 -13.39 -17.10
C SER A 10 10.38 -13.61 -16.61
N PRO A 11 10.07 -13.31 -15.34
CA PRO A 11 8.71 -13.46 -14.84
C PRO A 11 7.75 -12.60 -15.69
N PRO A 12 6.46 -13.00 -15.77
CA PRO A 12 5.44 -12.21 -16.44
C PRO A 12 5.43 -10.77 -15.89
N PRO A 13 4.90 -9.79 -16.65
CA PRO A 13 4.99 -8.36 -16.31
C PRO A 13 4.29 -7.97 -14.99
N HIS A 14 3.58 -8.91 -14.37
CA HIS A 14 3.09 -8.80 -13.00
C HIS A 14 3.81 -9.82 -12.13
N ASP A 15 4.73 -9.32 -11.32
CA ASP A 15 5.33 -10.10 -10.24
C ASP A 15 4.48 -9.96 -8.98
N VAL A 16 3.94 -11.08 -8.51
CA VAL A 16 3.15 -11.15 -7.26
C VAL A 16 4.01 -10.96 -6.00
N THR A 17 5.34 -10.95 -6.14
CA THR A 17 6.28 -10.81 -5.02
C THR A 17 6.60 -9.35 -4.68
N GLY A 18 6.22 -8.39 -5.54
CA GLY A 18 6.61 -6.97 -5.39
C GLY A 18 7.87 -6.58 -6.18
N GLY A 19 8.54 -7.55 -6.83
CA GLY A 19 9.68 -7.33 -7.73
C GLY A 19 11.03 -7.16 -7.02
N ASP A 20 12.11 -7.07 -7.82
CA ASP A 20 13.49 -7.00 -7.30
C ASP A 20 13.73 -5.84 -6.31
N SER A 21 13.03 -4.72 -6.48
CA SER A 21 13.11 -3.58 -5.55
C SER A 21 12.57 -3.93 -4.17
N PHE A 22 11.55 -4.78 -4.11
CA PHE A 22 10.94 -5.24 -2.87
C PHE A 22 11.84 -6.23 -2.13
N ASP A 23 12.34 -7.24 -2.83
CA ASP A 23 13.20 -8.27 -2.23
C ASP A 23 14.47 -7.67 -1.58
N GLY A 24 15.07 -6.69 -2.24
CA GLY A 24 16.25 -5.98 -1.78
C GLY A 24 15.99 -4.86 -0.75
N ALA A 25 14.73 -4.53 -0.45
CA ALA A 25 14.41 -3.42 0.43
C ALA A 25 14.89 -3.67 1.86
N GLU A 26 15.55 -2.67 2.47
CA GLU A 26 15.98 -2.76 3.87
C GLU A 26 14.82 -2.56 4.82
N ILE A 27 14.65 -3.48 5.76
CA ILE A 27 13.52 -3.46 6.71
C ILE A 27 13.83 -2.75 8.03
N SER A 28 15.10 -2.44 8.31
CA SER A 28 15.52 -1.87 9.58
C SER A 28 16.65 -0.87 9.44
N LYS A 29 16.41 0.36 9.90
CA LYS A 29 17.46 1.39 10.03
C LYS A 29 18.51 1.03 11.09
N PHE A 30 18.16 0.17 12.05
CA PHE A 30 19.06 -0.25 13.13
C PHE A 30 19.89 -1.47 12.78
N LEU A 31 19.47 -2.24 11.77
CA LEU A 31 20.18 -3.40 11.23
C LEU A 31 20.33 -3.23 9.71
N PRO A 32 21.24 -2.35 9.26
CA PRO A 32 21.45 -2.09 7.84
C PRO A 32 21.83 -3.36 7.08
N GLY A 33 21.44 -3.45 5.82
CA GLY A 33 21.66 -4.62 4.97
C GLY A 33 20.78 -5.83 5.26
N LEU A 34 19.89 -5.79 6.26
CA LEU A 34 18.85 -6.81 6.44
C LEU A 34 17.68 -6.53 5.49
N THR A 35 17.52 -7.39 4.49
CA THR A 35 16.53 -7.21 3.43
C THR A 35 15.21 -7.94 3.71
N VAL A 36 14.18 -7.61 2.92
CA VAL A 36 12.90 -8.32 2.92
C VAL A 36 13.11 -9.79 2.61
N GLU A 37 13.82 -10.13 1.53
CA GLU A 37 14.08 -11.52 1.12
C GLU A 37 14.72 -12.32 2.26
N GLN A 38 15.78 -11.78 2.87
CA GLN A 38 16.46 -12.44 3.99
C GLN A 38 15.54 -12.66 5.19
N THR A 39 14.70 -11.67 5.49
CA THR A 39 13.73 -11.76 6.59
C THR A 39 12.67 -12.81 6.31
N MET A 40 12.12 -12.84 5.10
CA MET A 40 11.12 -13.83 4.70
C MET A 40 11.70 -15.24 4.69
N ALA A 41 12.90 -15.43 4.14
CA ALA A 41 13.59 -16.72 4.15
C ALA A 41 13.83 -17.23 5.59
N TRP A 42 14.22 -16.32 6.50
CA TRP A 42 14.34 -16.65 7.91
C TRP A 42 12.98 -17.01 8.52
N GLN A 43 11.92 -16.24 8.30
CA GLN A 43 10.59 -16.52 8.85
C GLN A 43 10.03 -17.87 8.38
N ILE A 44 10.21 -18.21 7.11
CA ILE A 44 9.82 -19.50 6.53
C ILE A 44 10.57 -20.65 7.21
N SER A 45 11.89 -20.49 7.42
CA SER A 45 12.72 -21.56 7.97
C SER A 45 12.60 -21.72 9.49
N GLN A 46 12.37 -20.63 10.24
CA GLN A 46 12.46 -20.62 11.70
C GLN A 46 11.11 -20.53 12.41
N HIS A 47 10.06 -20.06 11.74
CA HIS A 47 8.77 -19.81 12.39
C HIS A 47 7.67 -20.70 11.77
N PRO A 48 7.35 -21.86 12.39
CA PRO A 48 6.35 -22.80 11.87
C PRO A 48 4.97 -22.17 11.66
N GLY A 49 4.64 -21.12 12.41
CA GLY A 49 3.38 -20.37 12.28
C GLY A 49 3.34 -19.37 11.12
N PHE A 50 4.46 -19.10 10.43
CA PHE A 50 4.53 -18.04 9.42
C PHE A 50 3.67 -18.36 8.19
N ILE A 51 3.88 -19.51 7.56
CA ILE A 51 3.09 -19.95 6.41
C ILE A 51 1.58 -20.00 6.71
N PRO A 52 1.09 -20.65 7.80
CA PRO A 52 -0.34 -20.66 8.07
C PRO A 52 -0.89 -19.25 8.37
N ALA A 53 -0.14 -18.38 9.04
CA ALA A 53 -0.56 -17.00 9.27
C ALA A 53 -0.66 -16.20 7.96
N PHE A 54 0.34 -16.32 7.08
CA PHE A 54 0.34 -15.69 5.76
C PHE A 54 -0.87 -16.15 4.92
N MET A 55 -1.09 -17.46 4.83
CA MET A 55 -2.23 -18.04 4.11
C MET A 55 -3.57 -17.63 4.73
N SER A 56 -3.63 -17.46 6.05
CA SER A 56 -4.80 -16.95 6.74
C SER A 56 -5.09 -15.50 6.35
N SER A 57 -4.07 -14.64 6.29
CA SER A 57 -4.21 -13.24 5.84
C SER A 57 -4.75 -13.19 4.42
N MET A 58 -4.18 -13.95 3.48
CA MET A 58 -4.68 -13.95 2.09
C MET A 58 -6.13 -14.41 1.96
N ARG A 59 -6.60 -15.30 2.85
CA ARG A 59 -7.97 -15.83 2.82
C ARG A 59 -8.98 -14.93 3.51
N HIS A 60 -8.58 -14.27 4.59
CA HIS A 60 -9.50 -13.62 5.52
C HIS A 60 -9.32 -12.11 5.62
N ALA A 61 -8.23 -11.54 5.12
CA ALA A 61 -8.05 -10.10 5.07
C ALA A 61 -8.97 -9.50 3.99
N PRO A 62 -9.44 -8.26 4.19
CA PRO A 62 -10.31 -7.56 3.25
C PRO A 62 -9.50 -7.02 2.06
N ILE A 63 -8.89 -7.91 1.27
CA ILE A 63 -8.04 -7.57 0.12
C ILE A 63 -8.86 -7.59 -1.18
N PHE A 64 -9.79 -8.54 -1.32
CA PHE A 64 -10.58 -8.73 -2.54
C PHE A 64 -12.06 -8.39 -2.33
N GLU A 65 -12.71 -7.89 -3.39
CA GLU A 65 -14.18 -7.71 -3.45
C GLU A 65 -14.79 -6.84 -2.33
N GLN A 66 -14.06 -5.82 -1.87
CA GLN A 66 -14.49 -4.98 -0.73
C GLN A 66 -15.31 -3.74 -1.14
N GLN A 67 -15.76 -3.63 -2.38
CA GLN A 67 -16.44 -2.43 -2.91
C GLN A 67 -17.66 -2.04 -2.07
N ALA A 68 -18.41 -3.01 -1.54
CA ALA A 68 -19.54 -2.74 -0.66
C ALA A 68 -19.11 -2.05 0.64
N LEU A 69 -18.05 -2.55 1.29
CA LEU A 69 -17.49 -1.96 2.50
C LEU A 69 -16.97 -0.53 2.25
N TRP A 70 -16.26 -0.33 1.15
CA TRP A 70 -15.76 0.98 0.74
C TRP A 70 -16.91 1.95 0.38
N SER A 71 -18.02 1.45 -0.17
CA SER A 71 -19.23 2.25 -0.41
C SER A 71 -19.91 2.68 0.89
N GLU A 72 -19.96 1.81 1.90
CA GLU A 72 -20.46 2.21 3.23
C GLU A 72 -19.57 3.27 3.88
N LEU A 73 -18.25 3.15 3.72
CA LEU A 73 -17.30 4.16 4.17
C LEU A 73 -17.56 5.50 3.49
N SER A 74 -17.79 5.52 2.18
CA SER A 74 -18.10 6.75 1.44
C SER A 74 -19.31 7.48 2.02
N GLY A 75 -20.38 6.75 2.36
CA GLY A 75 -21.57 7.30 3.00
C GLY A 75 -21.27 7.95 4.36
N LYS A 76 -20.42 7.31 5.18
CA LYS A 76 -19.98 7.87 6.47
C LYS A 76 -19.15 9.14 6.29
N LEU A 77 -18.22 9.15 5.34
CA LEU A 77 -17.37 10.31 5.04
C LEU A 77 -18.19 11.50 4.52
N ARG A 78 -19.18 11.28 3.65
CA ARG A 78 -20.09 12.35 3.21
C ARG A 78 -20.86 12.96 4.37
N ASN A 79 -21.36 12.13 5.28
CA ASN A 79 -22.08 12.63 6.46
C ASN A 79 -21.17 13.46 7.37
N LEU A 80 -19.92 13.05 7.59
CA LEU A 80 -18.95 13.81 8.35
C LEU A 80 -18.68 15.18 7.70
N LYS A 81 -18.44 15.20 6.40
CA LYS A 81 -18.23 16.44 5.62
C LYS A 81 -19.42 17.39 5.72
N LEU A 82 -20.64 16.88 5.63
CA LEU A 82 -21.87 17.68 5.79
C LEU A 82 -22.03 18.29 7.19
N GLU A 83 -21.64 17.59 8.26
CA GLU A 83 -21.72 18.13 9.61
C GLU A 83 -20.58 19.12 9.91
N SER A 84 -19.42 18.91 9.31
CA SER A 84 -18.29 19.85 9.32
C SER A 84 -18.64 21.17 8.62
N ASP A 85 -19.23 21.10 7.42
CA ASP A 85 -19.72 22.27 6.66
C ASP A 85 -20.77 23.09 7.44
N LYS A 86 -21.53 22.43 8.33
CA LYS A 86 -22.51 23.07 9.22
C LYS A 86 -21.90 23.63 10.50
N GLY A 87 -20.58 23.52 10.70
CA GLY A 87 -19.86 23.98 11.88
C GLY A 87 -20.17 23.18 13.15
N ARG A 88 -20.61 21.92 13.02
CA ARG A 88 -21.09 21.09 14.14
C ARG A 88 -20.04 20.11 14.69
N CYS A 89 -18.88 19.97 14.04
CA CYS A 89 -17.80 19.08 14.47
C CYS A 89 -16.43 19.81 14.46
N LEU A 90 -15.49 19.32 15.28
CA LEU A 90 -14.06 19.72 15.33
C LEU A 90 -13.35 19.30 14.02
N PRO A 91 -12.10 19.75 13.75
CA PRO A 91 -11.59 20.14 12.43
C PRO A 91 -11.72 19.06 11.34
N PRO A 92 -11.63 19.43 10.04
CA PRO A 92 -11.91 18.58 8.86
C PRO A 92 -11.01 17.32 8.69
N SER A 93 -10.25 16.96 9.70
CA SER A 93 -9.41 15.78 9.79
C SER A 93 -10.29 14.52 9.75
N GLY A 94 -10.26 13.79 8.64
CA GLY A 94 -10.94 12.49 8.49
C GLY A 94 -12.14 12.47 7.56
N GLU A 95 -12.35 13.51 6.75
CA GLU A 95 -13.42 13.54 5.72
C GLU A 95 -13.02 12.83 4.41
N LYS A 96 -11.74 12.49 4.26
CA LYS A 96 -11.18 11.89 3.05
C LYS A 96 -10.30 10.69 3.35
N VAL A 97 -10.07 9.89 2.33
CA VAL A 97 -9.10 8.80 2.31
C VAL A 97 -7.89 9.25 1.50
N LEU A 98 -6.70 9.20 2.10
CA LEU A 98 -5.44 9.34 1.38
C LEU A 98 -4.92 7.97 1.00
N PHE A 99 -4.74 7.74 -0.30
CA PHE A 99 -4.03 6.59 -0.84
C PHE A 99 -2.57 6.97 -1.09
N ILE A 100 -1.65 6.12 -0.65
CA ILE A 100 -0.21 6.30 -0.86
C ILE A 100 0.27 5.16 -1.75
N LEU A 101 0.75 5.50 -2.95
CA LEU A 101 0.99 4.54 -4.02
C LEU A 101 2.42 4.64 -4.54
N GLY A 102 3.01 3.49 -4.83
CA GLY A 102 4.28 3.39 -5.54
C GLY A 102 4.03 3.43 -7.05
N ARG A 103 4.68 4.36 -7.75
CA ARG A 103 4.58 4.49 -9.22
C ARG A 103 5.02 3.23 -9.96
N THR A 104 5.96 2.48 -9.39
CA THR A 104 6.54 1.28 -10.02
C THR A 104 6.06 -0.01 -9.34
N ASP A 105 5.00 0.06 -8.52
CA ASP A 105 4.41 -1.12 -7.88
C ASP A 105 3.76 -2.02 -8.94
N GLN A 106 4.17 -3.28 -8.99
CA GLN A 106 3.65 -4.28 -9.94
C GLN A 106 2.46 -5.08 -9.40
N VAL A 107 2.19 -4.97 -8.10
CA VAL A 107 1.09 -5.62 -7.37
C VAL A 107 -0.11 -4.70 -7.29
N ILE A 108 0.11 -3.43 -6.93
CA ILE A 108 -0.93 -2.40 -6.84
C ILE A 108 -0.74 -1.38 -7.96
N ILE A 109 -1.50 -1.54 -9.05
CA ILE A 109 -1.39 -0.66 -10.22
C ILE A 109 -2.05 0.69 -9.91
N GLU A 110 -1.25 1.76 -10.00
CA GLU A 110 -1.65 3.13 -9.65
C GLU A 110 -2.94 3.55 -10.35
N GLU A 111 -2.99 3.40 -11.68
CA GLU A 111 -4.10 3.89 -12.49
C GLU A 111 -5.39 3.12 -12.22
N GLU A 112 -5.29 1.80 -12.03
CA GLU A 112 -6.44 0.94 -11.73
C GLU A 112 -7.02 1.29 -10.36
N LEU A 113 -6.15 1.42 -9.34
CA LEU A 113 -6.60 1.76 -8.00
C LEU A 113 -7.18 3.17 -7.91
N GLN A 114 -6.60 4.15 -8.62
CA GLN A 114 -7.16 5.50 -8.68
C GLN A 114 -8.57 5.50 -9.29
N ALA A 115 -8.76 4.76 -10.38
CA ALA A 115 -10.05 4.63 -11.03
C ALA A 115 -11.08 3.97 -10.10
N ASP A 116 -10.73 2.85 -9.48
CA ASP A 116 -11.61 2.09 -8.59
C ASP A 116 -11.96 2.86 -7.31
N ALA A 117 -10.97 3.45 -6.66
CA ALA A 117 -11.18 4.26 -5.46
C ALA A 117 -12.06 5.48 -5.76
N THR A 118 -11.82 6.16 -6.89
CA THR A 118 -12.65 7.29 -7.32
C THR A 118 -14.08 6.85 -7.63
N ALA A 119 -14.28 5.69 -8.27
CA ALA A 119 -15.60 5.18 -8.58
C ALA A 119 -16.41 4.82 -7.33
N VAL A 120 -15.76 4.23 -6.31
CA VAL A 120 -16.44 3.75 -5.09
C VAL A 120 -16.61 4.84 -4.03
N LEU A 121 -15.57 5.63 -3.77
CA LEU A 121 -15.60 6.67 -2.74
C LEU A 121 -16.11 8.01 -3.28
N GLY A 122 -15.83 8.31 -4.55
CA GLY A 122 -16.06 9.61 -5.18
C GLY A 122 -14.82 10.51 -5.12
N GLY A 123 -14.54 11.20 -6.22
CA GLY A 123 -13.32 12.00 -6.40
C GLY A 123 -13.12 13.13 -5.39
N ASP A 124 -14.19 13.57 -4.71
CA ASP A 124 -14.10 14.62 -3.68
C ASP A 124 -13.68 14.10 -2.29
N LEU A 125 -13.69 12.78 -2.10
CA LEU A 125 -13.38 12.07 -0.85
C LEU A 125 -12.07 11.29 -0.88
N VAL A 126 -11.34 11.34 -1.99
CA VAL A 126 -10.05 10.67 -2.16
C VAL A 126 -8.96 11.69 -2.42
N GLU A 127 -7.76 11.37 -1.96
CA GLU A 127 -6.52 12.06 -2.26
C GLU A 127 -5.47 10.99 -2.57
N PHE A 128 -4.56 11.26 -3.50
CA PHE A 128 -3.56 10.30 -3.94
C PHE A 128 -2.18 10.94 -3.80
N LEU A 129 -1.31 10.27 -3.04
CA LEU A 129 0.11 10.58 -2.98
C LEU A 129 0.86 9.47 -3.72
N VAL A 130 1.44 9.82 -4.87
CA VAL A 130 2.19 8.89 -5.71
C VAL A 130 3.67 9.19 -5.59
N MET A 131 4.47 8.16 -5.28
CA MET A 131 5.90 8.30 -5.04
C MET A 131 6.71 7.40 -5.98
N ASP A 132 7.95 7.79 -6.26
CA ASP A 132 8.89 6.99 -7.04
C ASP A 132 9.46 5.83 -6.18
N ALA A 133 8.66 4.77 -6.07
CA ALA A 133 8.91 3.54 -5.34
C ALA A 133 8.02 2.40 -5.88
N GLY A 134 8.39 1.17 -5.60
CA GLY A 134 7.58 -0.03 -5.85
C GLY A 134 6.71 -0.41 -4.65
N HIS A 135 6.42 -1.70 -4.52
CA HIS A 135 5.61 -2.26 -3.42
C HIS A 135 6.22 -2.03 -2.04
N GLU A 136 7.54 -1.81 -1.99
CA GLU A 136 8.32 -1.51 -0.79
C GLU A 136 8.17 -0.11 -0.24
N ILE A 137 7.32 0.73 -0.84
CA ILE A 137 7.16 2.16 -0.51
C ILE A 137 7.06 2.46 0.99
N ILE A 138 6.33 1.64 1.75
CA ILE A 138 6.18 1.82 3.21
C ILE A 138 7.48 1.62 3.99
N MET A 139 8.42 0.85 3.45
CA MET A 139 9.73 0.57 4.04
C MET A 139 10.73 1.65 3.62
N THR A 140 10.80 1.95 2.33
CA THR A 140 11.85 2.83 1.76
C THR A 140 11.53 4.31 1.87
N ARG A 141 10.24 4.69 1.90
CA ARG A 141 9.77 6.09 1.96
C ARG A 141 9.12 6.47 3.28
N ALA A 142 9.33 5.68 4.34
CA ALA A 142 8.66 5.84 5.63
C ALA A 142 8.71 7.28 6.20
N SER A 143 9.85 7.96 6.09
CA SER A 143 9.99 9.34 6.60
C SER A 143 9.14 10.34 5.79
N GLU A 144 9.15 10.21 4.46
CA GLU A 144 8.38 11.07 3.55
C GLU A 144 6.87 10.86 3.75
N ILE A 145 6.45 9.59 3.91
CA ILE A 145 5.07 9.22 4.26
C ILE A 145 4.64 9.82 5.59
N ALA A 146 5.49 9.76 6.62
CA ALA A 146 5.16 10.32 7.93
C ALA A 146 4.95 11.84 7.87
N VAL A 147 5.75 12.54 7.06
CA VAL A 147 5.56 13.97 6.79
C VAL A 147 4.24 14.21 6.07
N ALA A 148 3.96 13.46 5.00
CA ALA A 148 2.71 13.55 4.24
C ALA A 148 1.47 13.38 5.13
N LEU A 149 1.45 12.36 6.00
CA LEU A 149 0.35 12.12 6.94
C LEU A 149 0.19 13.28 7.93
N SER A 150 1.30 13.82 8.43
CA SER A 150 1.29 14.98 9.35
C SER A 150 0.71 16.23 8.66
N THR A 151 1.09 16.48 7.41
CA THR A 151 0.56 17.57 6.57
C THR A 151 -0.93 17.41 6.34
N LEU A 152 -1.38 16.22 5.96
CA LEU A 152 -2.80 15.91 5.75
C LEU A 152 -3.63 16.19 7.01
N TRP A 153 -3.19 15.70 8.16
CA TRP A 153 -3.91 15.89 9.42
C TRP A 153 -3.88 17.33 9.94
N ALA A 154 -2.86 18.11 9.57
CA ALA A 154 -2.82 19.55 9.80
C ALA A 154 -3.79 20.34 8.90
N GLY A 155 -4.55 19.66 8.03
CA GLY A 155 -5.53 20.28 7.13
C GLY A 155 -4.90 20.87 5.86
N GLN A 156 -3.67 20.49 5.56
CA GLN A 156 -2.96 20.89 4.35
C GLN A 156 -3.07 19.77 3.31
N ARG A 157 -3.11 20.14 2.02
CA ARG A 157 -3.04 19.15 0.94
C ARG A 157 -1.63 18.60 0.82
N VAL A 158 -1.53 17.34 0.46
CA VAL A 158 -0.28 16.61 0.29
C VAL A 158 0.12 16.57 -1.19
#